data_AF-A0A0B1THB2-F1
#
_entry.id   AF-A0A0B1THB2-F1
#
_cell.length_a   1.000
_cell.length_b   1.000
_cell.length_c   1.000
_cell.angle_alpha   90.00
_cell.angle_beta   90.00
_cell.angle_gamma   90.00
#
_symmetry.space_group_name_H-M   'P 1'
#
loop_
_entity.id
_entity.type
_entity.pdbx_description
1 polymer ?
#
loop_
_entity_poly.entity_id
_entity_poly.type
_entity_poly.pdbx_seq_one_letter_code
_entity_poly.pdbx_strand_id
1 'polypeptide(L)'
;MQRAFELAEEALNNDEVPVGCVFMYNGREVGSGRNEINHTKDPTTHAEMVALRRMQEQIPNIREILQDLVLYVTLEPCIMCASGLYELDISKIIYAAANERFGGISSVGNCEKYGRKTTTVEAVMDPTFEERSIALLKAFYDKQNPFAPEEKRKMSLSRAFRFVLLQGPKVALKSEQMLVPPQMRVYACRTALHGRNYGRNRDVMYYVVSLGVVAIGVTFAAIPAYRIFCEKTSFGGLTQIAKDFEKIAKMKKVEDRLIRVQFNSDVPSSMRWEFKPQQHEMYVHPGETALAFYTARNPTDRPIIGISSYNLTPFQAAYYFNKIQCFCFEEQILNPGEQVDLPVFFYIDPDYANDPALEYLDNILLSYTFFEAKSDLQLPSPFDPNNRPSVALEKPSKSAPS
;
A
#
# COMPACT_ATOMS: atom_id res chain seq x y z
N MET A 1 -11.62 5.57 -26.57
CA MET A 1 -11.32 6.37 -25.37
C MET A 1 -12.45 7.35 -24.99
N GLN A 2 -12.95 8.21 -25.89
CA GLN A 2 -14.02 9.18 -25.57
C GLN A 2 -15.23 8.56 -24.84
N ARG A 3 -15.73 7.42 -25.34
CA ARG A 3 -16.84 6.69 -24.72
C ARG A 3 -16.55 6.23 -23.27
N ALA A 4 -15.30 5.87 -22.96
CA ALA A 4 -14.90 5.51 -21.61
C ALA A 4 -14.95 6.72 -20.65
N PHE A 5 -14.66 7.93 -21.16
CA PHE A 5 -14.79 9.16 -20.39
C PHE A 5 -16.24 9.55 -20.12
N GLU A 6 -17.15 9.33 -21.07
CA GLU A 6 -18.59 9.53 -20.83
C GLU A 6 -19.08 8.65 -19.67
N LEU A 7 -18.65 7.39 -19.62
CA LEU A 7 -18.96 6.46 -18.54
C LEU A 7 -18.30 6.86 -17.20
N ALA A 8 -17.10 7.44 -17.24
CA ALA A 8 -16.43 7.98 -16.06
C ALA A 8 -17.15 9.22 -15.52
N GLU A 9 -17.67 10.08 -16.39
CA GLU A 9 -18.50 11.23 -16.02
C GLU A 9 -19.85 10.77 -15.43
N GLU A 10 -20.46 9.72 -15.98
CA GLU A 10 -21.63 9.06 -15.38
C GLU A 10 -21.34 8.51 -13.98
N ALA A 11 -20.17 7.91 -13.75
CA ALA A 11 -19.76 7.46 -12.42
C ALA A 11 -19.62 8.64 -11.44
N LEU A 12 -18.96 9.73 -11.87
CA LEU A 12 -18.80 10.94 -11.06
C LEU A 12 -20.15 11.54 -10.63
N ASN A 13 -21.10 11.59 -11.55
CA ASN A 13 -22.44 12.11 -11.31
C ASN A 13 -23.22 11.26 -10.30
N ASN A 14 -22.87 9.97 -10.16
CA ASN A 14 -23.47 9.02 -9.23
C ASN A 14 -22.65 8.82 -7.94
N ASP A 15 -21.77 9.76 -7.59
CA ASP A 15 -20.92 9.68 -6.39
C ASP A 15 -20.01 8.44 -6.35
N GLU A 16 -19.57 7.97 -7.52
CA GLU A 16 -18.61 6.88 -7.69
C GLU A 16 -17.25 7.41 -8.14
N VAL A 17 -16.19 6.65 -7.89
CA VAL A 17 -14.85 6.96 -8.43
C VAL A 17 -14.96 7.01 -9.96
N PRO A 18 -14.48 8.09 -10.64
CA PRO A 18 -14.75 8.35 -12.05
C PRO A 18 -13.86 7.50 -12.96
N VAL A 19 -14.13 6.20 -12.98
CA VAL A 19 -13.48 5.23 -13.86
C VAL A 19 -14.52 4.62 -14.78
N GLY A 20 -14.23 4.67 -16.08
CA GLY A 20 -15.05 4.08 -17.13
C GLY A 20 -14.18 3.26 -18.07
N CYS A 21 -14.76 2.22 -18.66
CA CYS A 21 -14.07 1.36 -19.61
C CYS A 21 -14.99 0.84 -20.71
N VAL A 22 -14.37 0.47 -21.84
CA VAL A 22 -15.03 -0.07 -23.03
C VAL A 22 -14.15 -1.17 -23.64
N PHE A 23 -14.74 -2.32 -23.91
CA PHE A 23 -14.15 -3.40 -24.69
C PHE A 23 -14.56 -3.30 -26.15
N MET A 24 -13.57 -3.38 -27.03
CA MET A 24 -13.72 -3.34 -28.47
C MET A 24 -13.32 -4.68 -29.09
N TYR A 25 -14.10 -5.14 -30.07
CA TYR A 25 -13.80 -6.29 -30.92
C TYR A 25 -14.03 -5.88 -32.38
N ASN A 26 -13.02 -6.06 -33.25
CA ASN A 26 -13.11 -5.69 -34.67
C ASN A 26 -13.65 -4.27 -34.93
N GLY A 27 -13.24 -3.30 -34.10
CA GLY A 27 -13.66 -1.90 -34.22
C GLY A 27 -15.08 -1.59 -33.74
N ARG A 28 -15.77 -2.54 -33.09
CA ARG A 28 -17.10 -2.34 -32.49
C ARG A 28 -17.05 -2.50 -30.97
N GLU A 29 -17.84 -1.71 -30.27
CA GLU A 29 -18.06 -1.86 -28.83
C GLU A 29 -18.84 -3.16 -28.57
N VAL A 30 -18.27 -4.04 -27.74
CA VAL A 30 -18.90 -5.30 -27.32
C VAL A 30 -19.27 -5.33 -25.85
N GLY A 31 -18.72 -4.39 -25.06
CA GLY A 31 -19.07 -4.24 -23.66
C GLY A 31 -18.52 -2.95 -23.07
N SER A 32 -19.20 -2.45 -22.06
CA SER A 32 -18.79 -1.24 -21.35
C SER A 32 -19.22 -1.27 -19.90
N GLY A 33 -18.48 -0.54 -19.08
CA GLY A 33 -18.65 -0.54 -17.63
C GLY A 33 -18.10 0.71 -16.99
N ARG A 34 -18.65 1.05 -15.83
CA ARG A 34 -18.20 2.13 -14.96
C ARG A 34 -18.11 1.62 -13.53
N ASN A 35 -17.44 2.37 -12.67
CA ASN A 35 -17.37 2.02 -11.26
C ASN A 35 -18.77 2.06 -10.61
N GLU A 36 -19.12 1.01 -9.87
CA GLU A 36 -20.45 0.84 -9.23
C GLU A 36 -20.35 0.32 -7.79
N ILE A 37 -19.22 0.57 -7.12
CA ILE A 37 -18.90 0.04 -5.77
C ILE A 37 -19.91 0.51 -4.72
N ASN A 38 -20.21 1.80 -4.67
CA ASN A 38 -21.13 2.37 -3.69
C ASN A 38 -22.57 1.93 -3.98
N HIS A 39 -22.96 1.90 -5.25
CA HIS A 39 -24.31 1.49 -5.66
C HIS A 39 -24.58 0.01 -5.33
N THR A 40 -23.65 -0.88 -5.69
CA THR A 40 -23.82 -2.34 -5.52
C THR A 40 -23.44 -2.83 -4.12
N LYS A 41 -22.65 -2.04 -3.37
CA LYS A 41 -22.02 -2.43 -2.11
C LYS A 41 -21.09 -3.64 -2.25
N ASP A 42 -20.60 -3.89 -3.46
CA ASP A 42 -19.65 -4.94 -3.77
C ASP A 42 -18.30 -4.29 -4.16
N PRO A 43 -17.23 -4.49 -3.37
CA PRO A 43 -15.93 -3.87 -3.62
C PRO A 43 -15.27 -4.36 -4.92
N THR A 44 -15.80 -5.41 -5.55
CA THR A 44 -15.25 -5.95 -6.80
C THR A 44 -15.85 -5.34 -8.07
N THR A 45 -16.84 -4.45 -7.95
CA THR A 45 -17.58 -3.85 -9.08
C THR A 45 -16.88 -2.62 -9.68
N HIS A 46 -15.61 -2.83 -10.03
CA HIS A 46 -14.83 -1.88 -10.81
C HIS A 46 -15.29 -1.88 -12.27
N ALA A 47 -15.01 -0.79 -12.99
CA ALA A 47 -15.45 -0.60 -14.38
C ALA A 47 -15.16 -1.81 -15.27
N GLU A 48 -13.93 -2.35 -15.19
CA GLU A 48 -13.46 -3.47 -16.00
C GLU A 48 -14.22 -4.77 -15.66
N MET A 49 -14.42 -5.02 -14.37
CA MET A 49 -15.15 -6.21 -13.90
C MET A 49 -16.63 -6.14 -14.27
N VAL A 50 -17.25 -4.96 -14.14
CA VAL A 50 -18.64 -4.71 -14.54
C VAL A 50 -18.82 -4.95 -16.03
N ALA A 51 -17.92 -4.43 -16.86
CA ALA A 51 -17.96 -4.63 -18.30
C ALA A 51 -17.82 -6.11 -18.67
N LEU A 52 -16.86 -6.84 -18.08
CA LEU A 52 -16.68 -8.27 -18.32
C LEU A 52 -17.91 -9.10 -17.92
N ARG A 53 -18.51 -8.83 -16.75
CA ARG A 53 -19.74 -9.51 -16.29
C ARG A 53 -20.88 -9.29 -17.27
N ARG A 54 -21.12 -8.04 -17.69
CA ARG A 54 -22.18 -7.69 -18.67
C ARG A 54 -21.94 -8.36 -20.02
N MET A 55 -20.70 -8.38 -20.50
CA MET A 55 -20.35 -9.08 -21.74
C MET A 55 -20.61 -10.58 -21.64
N GLN A 56 -20.30 -11.20 -20.50
CA GLN A 56 -20.54 -12.63 -20.29
C GLN A 56 -22.04 -12.98 -20.33
N GLU A 57 -22.89 -12.09 -19.83
CA GLU A 57 -24.35 -12.25 -19.87
C GLU A 57 -24.92 -12.02 -21.29
N GLN A 58 -24.35 -11.10 -22.06
CA GLN A 58 -24.84 -10.72 -23.38
C GLN A 58 -24.29 -11.59 -24.51
N ILE A 59 -23.10 -12.16 -24.37
CA ILE A 59 -22.37 -12.86 -25.43
C ILE A 59 -22.18 -14.35 -25.04
N PRO A 60 -23.01 -15.27 -25.56
CA PRO A 60 -23.00 -16.68 -25.15
C PRO A 60 -21.68 -17.44 -25.44
N ASN A 61 -20.85 -16.95 -26.38
CA ASN A 61 -19.54 -17.52 -26.71
C ASN A 61 -18.39 -16.54 -26.49
N ILE A 62 -18.45 -15.72 -25.43
CA ILE A 62 -17.43 -14.69 -25.14
C ILE A 62 -15.99 -15.21 -25.14
N ARG A 63 -15.77 -16.48 -24.77
CA ARG A 63 -14.42 -17.08 -24.70
C ARG A 63 -13.68 -17.07 -26.03
N GLU A 64 -14.39 -17.14 -27.16
CA GLU A 64 -13.78 -17.17 -28.50
C GLU A 64 -13.23 -15.81 -28.92
N ILE A 65 -13.77 -14.72 -28.36
CA ILE A 65 -13.39 -13.35 -28.74
C ILE A 65 -12.39 -12.72 -27.76
N LEU A 66 -12.16 -13.32 -26.58
CA LEU A 66 -11.35 -12.74 -25.50
C LEU A 66 -9.97 -12.30 -25.97
N GLN A 67 -9.26 -13.15 -26.73
CA GLN A 67 -7.90 -12.90 -27.19
C GLN A 67 -7.77 -11.77 -28.22
N ASP A 68 -8.89 -11.36 -28.83
CA ASP A 68 -8.95 -10.26 -29.80
C ASP A 68 -9.49 -8.97 -29.19
N LEU A 69 -9.83 -8.97 -27.89
CA LEU A 69 -10.40 -7.80 -27.22
C LEU A 69 -9.36 -6.72 -26.98
N VAL A 70 -9.74 -5.49 -27.28
CA VAL A 70 -9.01 -4.27 -26.93
C VAL A 70 -9.79 -3.51 -25.86
N LEU A 71 -9.20 -3.35 -24.68
CA LEU A 71 -9.76 -2.57 -23.59
C LEU A 71 -9.31 -1.11 -23.69
N TYR A 72 -10.25 -0.18 -23.58
CA TYR A 72 -9.99 1.24 -23.33
C TYR A 72 -10.50 1.60 -21.94
N VAL A 73 -9.65 2.18 -21.08
CA VAL A 73 -10.00 2.55 -19.71
C VAL A 73 -9.44 3.92 -19.35
N THR A 74 -10.18 4.71 -18.57
CA THR A 74 -9.75 6.08 -18.23
C THR A 74 -8.61 6.12 -17.22
N LEU A 75 -8.39 5.08 -16.43
CA LEU A 75 -7.33 4.99 -15.43
C LEU A 75 -6.69 3.60 -15.49
N GLU A 76 -5.40 3.51 -15.18
CA GLU A 76 -4.70 2.23 -15.13
C GLU A 76 -5.45 1.22 -14.21
N PRO A 77 -5.77 0.02 -14.74
CA PRO A 77 -6.46 -1.02 -13.98
C PRO A 77 -5.75 -1.36 -12.68
N CYS A 78 -6.50 -1.57 -11.59
CA CYS A 78 -5.89 -1.98 -10.33
C CYS A 78 -5.36 -3.42 -10.39
N ILE A 79 -4.61 -3.87 -9.38
CA ILE A 79 -4.08 -5.25 -9.29
C ILE A 79 -5.16 -6.33 -9.54
N MET A 80 -6.35 -6.18 -8.96
CA MET A 80 -7.46 -7.12 -9.17
C MET A 80 -7.89 -7.14 -10.64
N CYS A 81 -8.12 -5.97 -11.22
CA CYS A 81 -8.59 -5.86 -12.61
C CYS A 81 -7.51 -6.34 -13.59
N ALA A 82 -6.28 -5.88 -13.41
CA ALA A 82 -5.13 -6.29 -14.20
C ALA A 82 -4.94 -7.81 -14.16
N SER A 83 -4.96 -8.42 -12.97
CA SER A 83 -4.84 -9.88 -12.84
C SER A 83 -5.96 -10.61 -13.58
N GLY A 84 -7.19 -10.13 -13.52
CA GLY A 84 -8.32 -10.72 -14.26
C GLY A 84 -8.15 -10.59 -15.78
N LEU A 85 -7.71 -9.43 -16.25
CA LEU A 85 -7.48 -9.16 -17.67
C LEU A 85 -6.33 -10.01 -18.24
N TYR A 86 -5.23 -10.14 -17.48
CA TYR A 86 -4.16 -11.06 -17.82
C TYR A 86 -4.65 -12.50 -17.83
N GLU A 87 -5.50 -12.90 -16.87
CA GLU A 87 -6.01 -14.27 -16.83
C GLU A 87 -6.84 -14.62 -18.07
N LEU A 88 -7.61 -13.65 -18.57
CA LEU A 88 -8.42 -13.75 -19.79
C LEU A 88 -7.63 -13.63 -21.10
N ASP A 89 -6.34 -13.31 -21.03
CA ASP A 89 -5.42 -13.25 -22.17
C ASP A 89 -5.89 -12.32 -23.31
N ILE A 90 -6.42 -11.14 -22.96
CA ILE A 90 -6.93 -10.17 -23.93
C ILE A 90 -5.84 -9.59 -24.84
N SER A 91 -6.20 -9.09 -26.02
CA SER A 91 -5.21 -8.60 -26.98
C SER A 91 -4.43 -7.39 -26.46
N LYS A 92 -5.16 -6.35 -26.00
CA LYS A 92 -4.56 -5.04 -25.73
C LYS A 92 -5.30 -4.26 -24.65
N ILE A 93 -4.56 -3.55 -23.80
CA ILE A 93 -5.07 -2.64 -22.77
C ILE A 93 -4.54 -1.23 -23.07
N ILE A 94 -5.45 -0.29 -23.28
CA ILE A 94 -5.14 1.12 -23.51
C ILE A 94 -5.73 1.92 -22.35
N TYR A 95 -4.88 2.60 -21.59
CA TYR A 95 -5.29 3.41 -20.44
C TYR A 95 -4.79 4.86 -20.54
N ALA A 96 -5.58 5.80 -20.01
CA ALA A 96 -5.27 7.23 -20.18
C ALA A 96 -4.31 7.81 -19.13
N ALA A 97 -4.39 7.38 -17.87
CA ALA A 97 -3.50 7.86 -16.80
C ALA A 97 -3.01 6.72 -15.91
N ALA A 98 -1.81 6.85 -15.36
CA ALA A 98 -1.24 5.88 -14.42
C ALA A 98 -1.94 5.92 -13.05
N ASN A 99 -2.01 4.76 -12.39
CA ASN A 99 -2.57 4.61 -11.04
C ASN A 99 -1.45 4.31 -10.05
N GLU A 100 -0.93 5.37 -9.44
CA GLU A 100 0.28 5.31 -8.62
C GLU A 100 0.17 4.36 -7.42
N ARG A 101 -1.03 4.27 -6.83
CA ARG A 101 -1.24 3.58 -5.56
C ARG A 101 -1.67 2.13 -5.73
N PHE A 102 -2.43 1.83 -6.78
CA PHE A 102 -3.06 0.53 -6.95
C PHE A 102 -2.88 -0.07 -8.35
N GLY A 103 -2.19 0.62 -9.27
CA GLY A 103 -2.06 0.23 -10.66
C GLY A 103 -1.39 -1.14 -10.83
N GLY A 104 -2.08 -2.05 -11.50
CA GLY A 104 -1.70 -3.44 -11.65
C GLY A 104 -0.98 -3.77 -12.95
N ILE A 105 -0.71 -2.79 -13.81
CA ILE A 105 -0.10 -3.00 -15.12
C ILE A 105 1.39 -2.62 -15.10
N SER A 106 1.69 -1.38 -14.70
CA SER A 106 3.04 -0.81 -14.69
C SER A 106 3.39 -0.10 -13.39
N SER A 107 2.42 0.48 -12.67
CA SER A 107 2.71 1.30 -11.48
C SER A 107 3.15 0.46 -10.27
N VAL A 108 2.35 -0.52 -9.85
CA VAL A 108 2.59 -1.35 -8.65
C VAL A 108 2.75 -2.82 -9.00
N GLY A 109 1.80 -3.35 -9.78
CA GLY A 109 1.81 -4.72 -10.31
C GLY A 109 2.33 -4.79 -11.74
N ASN A 110 2.70 -5.99 -12.17
CA ASN A 110 3.02 -6.30 -13.57
C ASN A 110 2.71 -7.79 -13.83
N CYS A 111 2.78 -8.20 -15.10
CA CYS A 111 2.46 -9.58 -15.49
C CYS A 111 3.35 -10.63 -14.80
N GLU A 112 4.64 -10.33 -14.62
CA GLU A 112 5.60 -11.22 -13.95
C GLU A 112 5.24 -11.48 -12.49
N LYS A 113 4.82 -10.44 -11.76
CA LYS A 113 4.35 -10.54 -10.36
C LYS A 113 3.11 -11.41 -10.23
N TYR A 114 2.33 -11.59 -11.29
CA TYR A 114 1.17 -12.50 -11.32
C TYR A 114 1.53 -13.93 -11.74
N GLY A 115 2.82 -14.25 -11.93
CA GLY A 115 3.28 -15.60 -12.21
C GLY A 115 3.22 -16.03 -13.68
N ARG A 116 2.96 -15.10 -14.62
CA ARG A 116 3.00 -15.37 -16.06
C ARG A 116 4.37 -14.99 -16.64
N LYS A 117 5.05 -15.99 -17.23
CA LYS A 117 6.40 -15.84 -17.83
C LYS A 117 6.39 -15.25 -19.24
N THR A 118 5.25 -15.31 -19.92
CA THR A 118 5.05 -14.76 -21.27
C THR A 118 3.63 -14.22 -21.32
N THR A 119 3.46 -12.95 -21.70
CA THR A 119 2.14 -12.36 -21.96
C THR A 119 2.07 -11.89 -23.39
N THR A 120 0.95 -12.22 -24.04
CA THR A 120 0.51 -11.71 -25.33
C THR A 120 -0.24 -10.38 -25.19
N VAL A 121 -0.64 -10.01 -23.97
CA VAL A 121 -1.41 -8.81 -23.67
C VAL A 121 -0.50 -7.57 -23.79
N GLU A 122 -0.75 -6.75 -24.80
CA GLU A 122 -0.03 -5.48 -24.98
C GLU A 122 -0.69 -4.38 -24.13
N ALA A 123 0.05 -3.75 -23.21
CA ALA A 123 -0.49 -2.65 -22.42
C ALA A 123 0.20 -1.32 -22.77
N VAL A 124 -0.61 -0.32 -23.14
CA VAL A 124 -0.14 0.98 -23.64
C VAL A 124 -0.83 2.11 -22.89
N MET A 125 -0.04 3.07 -22.40
CA MET A 125 -0.56 4.33 -21.88
C MET A 125 -0.74 5.32 -23.04
N ASP A 126 -1.91 5.95 -23.14
CA ASP A 126 -2.17 7.03 -24.09
C ASP A 126 -2.12 8.39 -23.37
N PRO A 127 -0.99 9.12 -23.45
CA PRO A 127 -0.80 10.38 -22.71
C PRO A 127 -1.73 11.49 -23.19
N THR A 128 -2.34 11.37 -24.38
CA THR A 128 -3.25 12.39 -24.95
C THR A 128 -4.42 12.72 -24.03
N PHE A 129 -4.84 11.75 -23.20
CA PHE A 129 -6.00 11.88 -22.32
C PHE A 129 -5.66 11.89 -20.83
N GLU A 130 -4.37 11.93 -20.49
CA GLU A 130 -3.89 11.87 -19.10
C GLU A 130 -4.44 13.02 -18.26
N GLU A 131 -4.32 14.25 -18.75
CA GLU A 131 -4.79 15.45 -18.04
C GLU A 131 -6.29 15.38 -17.75
N ARG A 132 -7.09 14.87 -18.69
CA ARG A 132 -8.54 14.74 -18.52
C ARG A 132 -8.90 13.71 -17.45
N SER A 133 -8.21 12.58 -17.43
CA SER A 133 -8.42 11.54 -16.40
C SER A 133 -8.07 12.06 -15.00
N ILE A 134 -6.91 12.73 -14.87
CA ILE A 134 -6.49 13.34 -13.61
C ILE A 134 -7.46 14.44 -13.17
N ALA A 135 -8.00 15.24 -14.10
CA ALA A 135 -8.98 16.27 -13.81
C ALA A 135 -10.28 15.70 -13.23
N LEU A 136 -10.79 14.59 -13.78
CA LEU A 136 -11.97 13.91 -13.24
C LEU A 136 -11.72 13.34 -11.85
N LEU A 137 -10.57 12.70 -11.62
CA LEU A 137 -10.19 12.21 -10.30
C LEU A 137 -10.08 13.34 -9.26
N LYS A 138 -9.49 14.48 -9.65
CA LYS A 138 -9.45 15.68 -8.80
C LYS A 138 -10.85 16.18 -8.47
N ALA A 139 -11.75 16.25 -9.46
CA ALA A 139 -13.14 16.65 -9.24
C ALA A 139 -13.87 15.73 -8.26
N PHE A 140 -13.61 14.41 -8.30
CA PHE A 140 -14.16 13.45 -7.34
C PHE A 140 -13.63 13.69 -5.92
N TYR A 141 -12.33 13.87 -5.73
CA TYR A 141 -11.74 14.09 -4.40
C TYR A 141 -12.02 15.48 -3.82
N ASP A 142 -12.24 16.48 -4.68
CA ASP A 142 -12.68 17.82 -4.28
C ASP A 142 -14.14 17.81 -3.82
N LYS A 143 -14.96 16.87 -4.32
CA LYS A 143 -16.31 16.61 -3.83
C LYS A 143 -16.21 16.03 -2.42
N GLN A 144 -16.61 16.80 -1.41
CA GLN A 144 -16.57 16.35 -0.03
C GLN A 144 -17.52 15.16 0.19
N ASN A 145 -17.06 14.14 0.92
CA ASN A 145 -17.87 13.00 1.28
C ASN A 145 -19.06 13.46 2.15
N PRO A 146 -20.33 13.36 1.69
CA PRO A 146 -21.49 13.80 2.45
C PRO A 146 -21.70 12.95 3.72
N PHE A 147 -21.19 11.72 3.75
CA PHE A 147 -21.25 10.83 4.91
C PHE A 147 -20.17 11.10 5.94
N ALA A 148 -19.16 11.92 5.62
CA ALA A 148 -18.20 12.36 6.63
C ALA A 148 -18.88 13.38 7.56
N PRO A 149 -18.74 13.22 8.90
CA PRO A 149 -19.23 14.21 9.85
C PRO A 149 -18.61 15.57 9.54
N GLU A 150 -19.36 16.66 9.75
CA GLU A 150 -18.97 18.01 9.33
C GLU A 150 -17.58 18.41 9.86
N GLU A 151 -17.24 17.99 11.08
CA GLU A 151 -15.92 18.21 11.71
C GLU A 151 -14.74 17.59 10.93
N LYS A 152 -14.98 16.57 10.10
CA LYS A 152 -13.98 15.87 9.28
C LYS A 152 -14.04 16.25 7.79
N ARG A 153 -14.97 17.13 7.38
CA ARG A 153 -15.03 17.63 6.01
C ARG A 153 -13.91 18.66 5.83
N LYS A 154 -13.01 18.44 4.85
CA LYS A 154 -11.85 19.31 4.62
C LYS A 154 -12.28 20.77 4.46
N MET A 155 -11.89 21.66 5.38
CA MET A 155 -11.96 23.10 5.16
C MET A 155 -11.13 23.44 3.91
N SER A 156 -11.70 24.18 2.95
CA SER A 156 -10.93 24.58 1.76
C SER A 156 -9.80 25.52 2.20
N LEU A 157 -8.57 25.00 2.28
CA LEU A 157 -7.39 25.83 2.47
C LEU A 157 -7.31 26.80 1.28
N SER A 158 -7.23 28.09 1.62
CA SER A 158 -7.12 29.18 0.65
C SER A 158 -5.98 28.96 -0.35
N ARG A 159 -6.16 29.53 -1.55
CA ARG A 159 -5.38 29.36 -2.79
C ARG A 159 -3.84 29.55 -2.69
N ALA A 160 -3.31 29.93 -1.53
CA ALA A 160 -1.90 30.25 -1.30
C ALA A 160 -0.99 29.03 -1.04
N PHE A 161 -1.53 27.82 -0.80
CA PHE A 161 -0.73 26.64 -0.41
C PHE A 161 -0.49 25.61 -1.52
N ARG A 162 -0.82 25.93 -2.79
CA ARG A 162 -0.79 24.97 -3.90
C ARG A 162 0.60 24.74 -4.54
N PHE A 163 1.67 25.33 -4.00
CA PHE A 163 2.96 25.42 -4.71
C PHE A 163 4.04 24.42 -4.28
N VAL A 164 3.81 23.50 -3.32
CA VAL A 164 4.93 22.71 -2.73
C VAL A 164 4.75 21.18 -2.76
N LEU A 165 3.66 20.62 -3.27
CA LEU A 165 3.40 19.16 -3.20
C LEU A 165 3.20 18.47 -4.55
N LEU A 166 4.01 18.79 -5.54
CA LEU A 166 4.14 17.97 -6.75
C LEU A 166 5.60 17.88 -7.17
N GLN A 167 6.38 17.05 -6.48
CA GLN A 167 7.56 16.36 -6.99
C GLN A 167 8.12 15.42 -5.91
N GLY A 168 7.70 14.15 -5.96
CA GLY A 168 8.29 13.06 -5.19
C GLY A 168 8.23 11.78 -6.04
N PRO A 169 9.34 11.05 -6.25
CA PRO A 169 9.39 9.92 -7.16
C PRO A 169 8.78 8.65 -6.54
N LYS A 170 8.13 7.84 -7.39
CA LYS A 170 7.59 6.51 -7.09
C LYS A 170 8.73 5.50 -6.95
N VAL A 171 8.78 4.76 -5.85
CA VAL A 171 9.72 3.65 -5.65
C VAL A 171 8.95 2.35 -5.43
N ALA A 172 9.30 1.34 -6.23
CA ALA A 172 8.69 0.02 -6.28
C ALA A 172 9.28 -0.92 -5.21
N LEU A 173 8.42 -1.55 -4.41
CA LEU A 173 8.79 -2.60 -3.45
C LEU A 173 8.99 -3.95 -4.16
N LYS A 174 10.15 -4.55 -3.91
CA LYS A 174 10.57 -5.90 -4.35
C LYS A 174 10.19 -6.91 -3.26
N SER A 175 9.71 -8.07 -3.70
CA SER A 175 9.29 -9.21 -2.88
C SER A 175 10.49 -10.03 -2.39
N GLU A 176 10.50 -10.42 -1.12
CA GLU A 176 11.36 -11.48 -0.60
C GLU A 176 10.58 -12.69 -0.08
N GLN A 177 11.25 -13.83 -0.22
CA GLN A 177 10.78 -15.21 -0.21
C GLN A 177 10.58 -15.73 1.22
N MET A 178 9.57 -16.59 1.43
CA MET A 178 9.46 -17.37 2.66
C MET A 178 9.51 -18.87 2.36
N LEU A 179 10.30 -19.55 3.18
CA LEU A 179 10.73 -20.94 3.08
C LEU A 179 9.59 -21.97 3.09
N VAL A 180 9.85 -23.04 2.34
CA VAL A 180 9.04 -24.24 2.14
C VAL A 180 9.16 -25.20 3.36
N PRO A 181 8.07 -25.77 3.91
CA PRO A 181 8.16 -26.87 4.88
C PRO A 181 8.40 -28.23 4.17
N PRO A 182 8.98 -29.25 4.86
CA PRO A 182 9.50 -30.44 4.21
C PRO A 182 8.40 -31.38 3.71
N GLN A 183 8.71 -32.06 2.62
CA GLN A 183 7.86 -33.00 1.89
C GLN A 183 7.47 -34.20 2.75
N MET A 184 6.17 -34.43 2.93
CA MET A 184 5.64 -35.67 3.49
C MET A 184 5.41 -36.67 2.36
N ARG A 185 6.23 -37.72 2.33
CA ARG A 185 6.09 -38.91 1.46
C ARG A 185 4.73 -39.57 1.70
N VAL A 186 3.83 -39.49 0.72
CA VAL A 186 2.61 -40.31 0.69
C VAL A 186 3.00 -41.70 0.19
N TYR A 187 3.02 -42.68 1.09
CA TYR A 187 3.08 -44.09 0.72
C TYR A 187 1.73 -44.50 0.12
N ALA A 188 1.77 -45.04 -1.10
CA ALA A 188 0.64 -45.71 -1.72
C ALA A 188 0.28 -46.95 -0.89
N CYS A 189 -0.84 -46.90 -0.17
CA CYS A 189 -1.45 -48.09 0.42
C CYS A 189 -2.51 -48.60 -0.56
N ARG A 190 -2.18 -49.69 -1.26
CA ARG A 190 -3.16 -50.55 -1.92
C ARG A 190 -3.97 -51.26 -0.84
N THR A 191 -5.25 -50.96 -0.75
CA THR A 191 -6.23 -51.90 -0.18
C THR A 191 -7.37 -52.07 -1.17
N ALA A 192 -7.33 -53.22 -1.86
CA ALA A 192 -8.49 -53.79 -2.51
C ALA A 192 -9.40 -54.35 -1.43
N LEU A 193 -10.65 -53.89 -1.31
CA LEU A 193 -11.71 -54.66 -0.63
C LEU A 193 -13.10 -54.24 -1.17
N HIS A 194 -13.71 -55.22 -1.86
CA HIS A 194 -15.11 -55.61 -1.80
C HIS A 194 -16.23 -54.66 -2.28
N GLY A 195 -16.95 -55.11 -3.31
CA GLY A 195 -18.25 -54.58 -3.69
C GLY A 195 -19.39 -55.06 -2.79
N ARG A 196 -20.38 -54.19 -2.56
CA ARG A 196 -21.83 -54.45 -2.63
C ARG A 196 -22.64 -53.23 -2.18
N ASN A 197 -23.82 -53.07 -2.80
CA ASN A 197 -25.00 -52.31 -2.40
C ASN A 197 -25.09 -50.81 -2.78
N TYR A 198 -25.70 -50.58 -3.95
CA TYR A 198 -25.91 -49.29 -4.61
C TYR A 198 -27.07 -48.44 -4.02
N GLY A 199 -27.79 -48.92 -3.00
CA GLY A 199 -28.98 -48.23 -2.44
C GLY A 199 -28.78 -47.48 -1.13
N ARG A 200 -27.80 -47.85 -0.30
CA ARG A 200 -27.59 -47.28 1.06
C ARG A 200 -26.52 -46.19 1.13
N ASN A 201 -25.81 -45.95 0.02
CA ASN A 201 -24.69 -45.03 -0.05
C ASN A 201 -25.10 -43.57 -0.35
N ARG A 202 -26.30 -43.33 -0.91
CA ARG A 202 -26.78 -41.96 -1.18
C ARG A 202 -27.05 -41.19 0.11
N ASP A 203 -27.69 -41.82 1.09
CA ASP A 203 -28.00 -41.16 2.36
C ASP A 203 -26.72 -40.79 3.11
N VAL A 204 -25.77 -41.72 3.20
CA VAL A 204 -24.44 -41.46 3.79
C VAL A 204 -23.70 -40.34 3.05
N MET A 205 -23.78 -40.32 1.71
CA MET A 205 -23.20 -39.24 0.91
C MET A 205 -23.83 -37.88 1.22
N TYR A 206 -25.16 -37.81 1.38
CA TYR A 206 -25.84 -36.56 1.73
C TYR A 206 -25.46 -36.06 3.14
N TYR A 207 -25.28 -36.96 4.12
CA TYR A 207 -24.81 -36.58 5.46
C TYR A 207 -23.36 -36.08 5.47
N VAL A 208 -22.47 -36.69 4.69
CA VAL A 208 -21.07 -36.24 4.59
C VAL A 208 -20.98 -34.88 3.90
N VAL A 209 -21.76 -34.68 2.82
CA VAL A 209 -21.80 -33.39 2.11
C VAL A 209 -22.42 -32.30 2.99
N SER A 210 -23.49 -32.58 3.73
CA SER A 210 -24.10 -31.58 4.61
C SER A 210 -23.17 -31.15 5.74
N LEU A 211 -22.41 -32.09 6.33
CA LEU A 211 -21.39 -31.78 7.33
C LEU A 211 -20.28 -30.89 6.76
N GLY A 212 -19.85 -31.16 5.52
CA GLY A 212 -18.86 -30.34 4.82
C GLY A 212 -19.34 -28.91 4.57
N VAL A 213 -20.58 -28.74 4.13
CA VAL A 213 -21.18 -27.41 3.90
C VAL A 213 -21.31 -26.63 5.21
N VAL A 214 -21.73 -27.28 6.30
CA VAL A 214 -21.83 -26.65 7.62
C VAL A 214 -20.45 -26.22 8.13
N ALA A 215 -19.43 -27.06 7.99
CA ALA A 215 -18.07 -26.71 8.41
C ALA A 215 -17.54 -25.47 7.67
N ILE A 216 -17.73 -25.41 6.34
CA ILE A 216 -17.35 -24.25 5.53
C ILE A 216 -18.13 -23.00 5.95
N GLY A 217 -19.44 -23.13 6.20
CA GLY A 217 -20.27 -22.03 6.68
C GLY A 217 -19.80 -21.47 8.03
N VAL A 218 -19.40 -22.33 8.97
CA VAL A 218 -18.86 -21.92 10.27
C VAL A 218 -17.52 -21.20 10.11
N THR A 219 -16.60 -21.71 9.28
CA THR A 219 -15.31 -21.05 9.03
C THR A 219 -15.51 -19.66 8.39
N PHE A 220 -16.45 -19.54 7.45
CA PHE A 220 -16.76 -18.25 6.82
C PHE A 220 -17.40 -17.25 7.80
N ALA A 221 -18.25 -17.72 8.71
CA ALA A 221 -18.88 -16.89 9.74
C ALA A 221 -17.94 -16.49 10.88
N ALA A 222 -16.90 -17.28 11.16
CA ALA A 222 -15.96 -17.02 12.25
C ALA A 222 -15.17 -15.71 12.05
N ILE A 223 -14.78 -15.37 10.82
CA ILE A 223 -14.02 -14.14 10.53
C ILE A 223 -14.81 -12.87 10.87
N PRO A 224 -16.03 -12.64 10.35
CA PRO A 224 -16.82 -11.46 10.72
C PRO A 224 -17.25 -11.47 12.19
N ALA A 225 -17.55 -12.63 12.78
CA ALA A 225 -17.84 -12.73 14.22
C ALA A 225 -16.63 -12.29 15.07
N TYR A 226 -15.42 -12.72 14.69
CA TYR A 226 -14.17 -12.30 15.33
C TYR A 226 -13.94 -10.79 15.16
N ARG A 227 -14.22 -10.21 13.98
CA ARG A 227 -14.11 -8.75 13.77
C ARG A 227 -15.04 -7.96 14.68
N ILE A 228 -16.31 -8.36 14.78
CA ILE A 228 -17.31 -7.72 15.66
C ILE A 228 -16.88 -7.87 17.12
N PHE A 229 -16.38 -9.04 17.50
CA PHE A 229 -15.84 -9.26 18.83
C PHE A 229 -14.65 -8.33 19.11
N CYS A 230 -13.66 -8.26 18.22
CA CYS A 230 -12.49 -7.38 18.36
C CYS A 230 -12.85 -5.90 18.39
N GLU A 231 -13.87 -5.47 17.65
CA GLU A 231 -14.37 -4.10 17.67
C GLU A 231 -15.02 -3.75 19.02
N LYS A 232 -15.83 -4.67 19.57
CA LYS A 232 -16.54 -4.45 20.85
C LYS A 232 -15.66 -4.63 22.09
N THR A 233 -14.73 -5.58 22.06
CA THR A 233 -13.82 -5.87 23.19
C THR A 233 -12.48 -5.18 23.07
N SER A 234 -12.21 -4.47 21.97
CA SER A 234 -10.97 -3.72 21.74
C SER A 234 -9.70 -4.58 21.80
N PHE A 235 -9.80 -5.89 21.61
CA PHE A 235 -8.75 -6.89 21.83
C PHE A 235 -7.67 -6.92 20.72
N GLY A 236 -7.69 -5.99 19.75
CA GLY A 236 -6.84 -6.03 18.55
C GLY A 236 -6.30 -4.68 18.06
N GLY A 237 -6.29 -3.62 18.88
CA GLY A 237 -5.57 -2.36 18.61
C GLY A 237 -6.09 -1.45 17.49
N LEU A 238 -6.96 -1.93 16.58
CA LEU A 238 -7.44 -1.15 15.43
C LEU A 238 -8.26 0.11 15.80
N THR A 239 -8.90 0.13 16.97
CA THR A 239 -9.61 1.31 17.50
C THR A 239 -8.72 2.24 18.32
N GLN A 240 -7.48 1.85 18.64
CA GLN A 240 -6.56 2.69 19.41
C GLN A 240 -5.89 3.73 18.52
N ILE A 241 -5.45 3.39 17.30
CA ILE A 241 -4.75 4.33 16.40
C ILE A 241 -5.55 5.64 16.18
N ALA A 242 -6.87 5.57 15.99
CA ALA A 242 -7.70 6.77 15.81
C ALA A 242 -7.99 7.51 17.14
N LYS A 243 -8.08 6.78 18.26
CA LYS A 243 -8.24 7.38 19.59
C LYS A 243 -6.94 8.01 20.10
N ASP A 244 -5.78 7.51 19.68
CA ASP A 244 -4.48 8.00 20.10
C ASP A 244 -4.22 9.41 19.57
N PHE A 245 -4.58 9.72 18.31
CA PHE A 245 -4.49 11.09 17.78
C PHE A 245 -5.44 12.09 18.46
N GLU A 246 -6.67 11.68 18.82
CA GLU A 246 -7.59 12.50 19.62
C GLU A 246 -7.15 12.62 21.09
N LYS A 247 -6.54 11.57 21.66
CA LYS A 247 -5.92 11.57 22.99
C LYS A 247 -4.78 12.59 22.98
N ILE A 248 -3.91 12.60 21.97
CA ILE A 248 -2.81 13.57 21.82
C ILE A 248 -3.28 15.02 21.85
N ALA A 249 -4.37 15.36 21.16
CA ALA A 249 -4.92 16.71 21.17
C ALA A 249 -5.57 17.13 22.51
N LYS A 250 -5.94 16.17 23.36
CA LYS A 250 -6.61 16.39 24.66
C LYS A 250 -5.72 16.07 25.87
N MET A 251 -4.49 15.60 25.67
CA MET A 251 -3.56 15.28 26.75
C MET A 251 -3.21 16.56 27.51
N LYS A 252 -3.39 16.52 28.83
CA LYS A 252 -2.92 17.58 29.72
C LYS A 252 -1.49 17.27 30.12
N LYS A 253 -0.61 18.23 29.91
CA LYS A 253 0.78 18.18 30.38
C LYS A 253 0.80 18.07 31.90
N VAL A 254 1.54 17.09 32.42
CA VAL A 254 1.81 16.95 33.85
C VAL A 254 3.10 17.71 34.15
N GLU A 255 2.97 18.96 34.61
CA GLU A 255 4.13 19.83 34.88
C GLU A 255 4.96 19.36 36.08
N ASP A 256 4.35 18.60 37.00
CA ASP A 256 4.95 18.19 38.27
C ASP A 256 6.08 17.16 38.12
N ARG A 257 6.23 16.53 36.94
CA ARG A 257 7.21 15.47 36.71
C ARG A 257 8.03 15.71 35.45
N LEU A 258 9.35 15.66 35.59
CA LEU A 258 10.31 15.90 34.51
C LEU A 258 11.11 14.62 34.23
N ILE A 259 10.98 14.07 33.03
CA ILE A 259 11.68 12.85 32.63
C ILE A 259 12.88 13.21 31.77
N ARG A 260 14.06 12.69 32.14
CA ARG A 260 15.29 12.78 31.36
C ARG A 260 15.35 11.64 30.36
N VAL A 261 15.22 11.97 29.08
CA VAL A 261 15.39 11.05 27.96
C VAL A 261 16.82 11.17 27.43
N GLN A 262 17.60 10.12 27.57
CA GLN A 262 18.95 10.01 27.04
C GLN A 262 18.92 9.30 25.69
N PHE A 263 19.78 9.74 24.78
CA PHE A 263 19.86 9.22 23.43
C PHE A 263 21.23 8.57 23.21
N ASN A 264 21.22 7.32 22.78
CA ASN A 264 22.41 6.58 22.41
C ASN A 264 22.31 6.02 20.99
N SER A 265 23.45 5.83 20.36
CA SER A 265 23.60 5.34 18.99
C SER A 265 24.74 4.34 18.91
N ASP A 266 24.47 3.18 18.33
CA ASP A 266 25.43 2.11 18.13
C ASP A 266 25.47 1.69 16.66
N VAL A 267 26.66 1.37 16.15
CA VAL A 267 26.88 0.81 14.80
C VAL A 267 27.87 -0.35 14.92
N PRO A 268 27.58 -1.53 14.38
CA PRO A 268 28.49 -2.66 14.40
C PRO A 268 29.70 -2.39 13.51
N SER A 269 30.86 -2.94 13.86
CA SER A 269 32.11 -2.75 13.12
C SER A 269 32.08 -3.20 11.66
N SER A 270 31.08 -4.00 11.26
CA SER A 270 30.85 -4.38 9.87
C SER A 270 30.38 -3.21 9.01
N MET A 271 29.64 -2.27 9.61
CA MET A 271 29.08 -1.10 8.93
C MET A 271 29.96 0.13 9.21
N ARG A 272 30.38 0.82 8.16
CA ARG A 272 31.28 1.99 8.27
C ARG A 272 30.57 3.33 8.43
N TRP A 273 29.28 3.32 8.77
CA TRP A 273 28.53 4.56 9.00
C TRP A 273 28.99 5.25 10.29
N GLU A 274 29.00 6.57 10.25
CA GLU A 274 29.04 7.40 11.44
C GLU A 274 27.60 7.76 11.80
N PHE A 275 27.11 7.24 12.93
CA PHE A 275 25.77 7.51 13.42
C PHE A 275 25.85 8.01 14.86
N LYS A 276 25.28 9.20 15.11
CA LYS A 276 25.33 9.85 16.42
C LYS A 276 24.07 10.66 16.69
N PRO A 277 23.60 10.74 17.94
CA PRO A 277 22.57 11.69 18.31
C PRO A 277 23.10 13.12 18.21
N GLN A 278 22.28 14.07 17.78
CA GLN A 278 22.64 15.49 17.86
C GLN A 278 22.57 16.00 19.31
N GLN A 279 21.61 15.47 20.08
CA GLN A 279 21.39 15.79 21.49
C GLN A 279 21.51 14.52 22.32
N HIS A 280 22.35 14.53 23.35
CA HIS A 280 22.60 13.34 24.19
C HIS A 280 21.53 13.16 25.27
N GLU A 281 20.87 14.23 25.68
CA GLU A 281 19.78 14.21 26.64
C GLU A 281 18.76 15.32 26.35
N MET A 282 17.52 15.07 26.73
CA MET A 282 16.41 16.02 26.68
C MET A 282 15.49 15.79 27.86
N TYR A 283 14.91 16.86 28.39
CA TYR A 283 13.94 16.81 29.47
C TYR A 283 12.53 17.01 28.91
N VAL A 284 11.63 16.08 29.19
CA VAL A 284 10.27 16.06 28.66
C VAL A 284 9.28 15.78 29.78
N HIS A 285 8.18 16.51 29.81
CA HIS A 285 7.09 16.24 30.74
C HIS A 285 6.16 15.15 30.18
N PRO A 286 5.59 14.26 31.01
CA PRO A 286 4.51 13.37 30.58
C PRO A 286 3.32 14.17 30.01
N GLY A 287 2.83 13.75 28.84
CA GLY A 287 1.82 14.44 28.04
C GLY A 287 2.37 15.51 27.09
N GLU A 288 3.67 15.79 27.11
CA GLU A 288 4.33 16.68 26.16
C GLU A 288 4.93 15.89 24.99
N THR A 289 4.79 16.43 23.78
CA THR A 289 5.40 15.86 22.57
C THR A 289 6.80 16.45 22.36
N ALA A 290 7.77 15.62 21.99
CA ALA A 290 9.16 16.02 21.80
C ALA A 290 9.75 15.49 20.49
N LEU A 291 10.70 16.23 19.94
CA LEU A 291 11.40 15.91 18.69
C LEU A 291 12.90 15.81 18.97
N ALA A 292 13.52 14.72 18.53
CA ALA A 292 14.97 14.51 18.61
C ALA A 292 15.56 14.21 17.24
N PHE A 293 16.81 14.59 17.02
CA PHE A 293 17.52 14.37 15.76
C PHE A 293 18.75 13.48 15.96
N TYR A 294 18.96 12.58 15.01
CA TYR A 294 20.19 11.81 14.86
C TYR A 294 20.83 12.15 13.54
N THR A 295 22.16 12.24 13.51
CA THR A 295 22.91 12.44 12.28
C THR A 295 23.52 11.12 11.85
N ALA A 296 23.24 10.71 10.61
CA ALA A 296 23.86 9.57 9.96
C ALA A 296 24.72 10.05 8.79
N ARG A 297 25.94 9.52 8.66
CA ARG A 297 26.87 9.86 7.59
C ARG A 297 27.54 8.61 7.04
N ASN A 298 27.64 8.52 5.72
CA ASN A 298 28.40 7.48 5.04
C ASN A 298 29.76 8.03 4.58
N PRO A 299 30.87 7.74 5.28
CA PRO A 299 32.20 8.20 4.88
C PRO A 299 32.84 7.34 3.76
N THR A 300 32.16 6.30 3.27
CA THR A 300 32.73 5.37 2.28
C THR A 300 32.45 5.79 0.84
N ASP A 301 33.18 5.19 -0.11
CA ASP A 301 33.03 5.45 -1.56
C ASP A 301 31.92 4.63 -2.22
N ARG A 302 31.13 3.86 -1.45
CA ARG A 302 30.00 3.06 -1.95
C ARG A 302 28.70 3.38 -1.22
N PRO A 303 27.54 3.30 -1.88
CA PRO A 303 26.26 3.39 -1.18
C PRO A 303 26.12 2.19 -0.25
N ILE A 304 25.62 2.45 0.96
CA ILE A 304 25.34 1.43 1.97
C ILE A 304 23.86 1.56 2.33
N ILE A 305 23.19 0.43 2.51
CA ILE A 305 21.79 0.37 2.95
C ILE A 305 21.79 -0.03 4.42
N GLY A 306 21.20 0.81 5.25
CA GLY A 306 21.09 0.61 6.69
C GLY A 306 19.65 0.43 7.13
N ILE A 307 19.40 -0.54 8.01
CA ILE A 307 18.15 -0.65 8.77
C ILE A 307 18.45 -0.42 10.24
N SER A 308 17.56 0.27 10.96
CA SER A 308 17.74 0.51 12.38
C SER A 308 16.70 -0.19 13.25
N SER A 309 17.17 -0.65 14.40
CA SER A 309 16.36 -1.15 15.51
C SER A 309 16.59 -0.26 16.72
N TYR A 310 15.62 -0.23 17.64
CA TYR A 310 15.73 0.56 18.86
C TYR A 310 15.44 -0.28 20.09
N ASN A 311 15.94 0.19 21.23
CA ASN A 311 15.64 -0.36 22.54
C ASN A 311 15.36 0.79 23.52
N LEU A 312 14.44 0.55 24.47
CA LEU A 312 14.12 1.48 25.54
C LEU A 312 14.47 0.85 26.89
N THR A 313 15.32 1.53 27.65
CA THR A 313 15.72 1.09 28.99
C THR A 313 15.32 2.15 30.01
N PRO A 314 14.67 1.77 31.13
CA PRO A 314 14.20 0.43 31.48
C PRO A 314 12.89 0.06 30.75
N PHE A 315 12.67 -1.25 30.57
CA PHE A 315 11.56 -1.78 29.75
C PHE A 315 10.17 -1.37 30.26
N GLN A 316 10.02 -1.13 31.56
CA GLN A 316 8.76 -0.68 32.17
C GLN A 316 8.29 0.66 31.60
N ALA A 317 9.22 1.53 31.19
CA ALA A 317 8.87 2.79 30.55
C ALA A 317 8.32 2.61 29.12
N ALA A 318 8.59 1.46 28.47
CA ALA A 318 8.19 1.22 27.09
C ALA A 318 6.67 1.15 26.90
N TYR A 319 5.92 0.80 27.94
CA TYR A 319 4.45 0.76 27.90
C TYR A 319 3.82 2.15 27.71
N TYR A 320 4.51 3.21 28.12
CA TYR A 320 4.00 4.57 28.11
C TYR A 320 4.75 5.47 27.11
N PHE A 321 5.85 4.97 26.54
CA PHE A 321 6.65 5.69 25.56
C PHE A 321 6.10 5.43 24.15
N ASN A 322 5.51 6.45 23.54
CA ASN A 322 4.85 6.35 22.25
C ASN A 322 5.65 7.10 21.18
N LYS A 323 6.11 6.38 20.17
CA LYS A 323 6.88 6.94 19.05
C LYS A 323 5.97 7.15 17.83
N ILE A 324 5.72 8.41 17.51
CA ILE A 324 4.79 8.83 16.45
C ILE A 324 5.45 8.71 15.06
N GLN A 325 6.74 9.07 14.92
CA GLN A 325 7.48 8.97 13.65
C GLN A 325 8.89 8.40 13.86
N CYS A 326 9.26 7.42 13.01
CA CYS A 326 10.37 6.48 13.19
C CYS A 326 11.06 6.17 11.87
N PHE A 327 12.37 6.43 11.75
CA PHE A 327 13.20 5.87 10.67
C PHE A 327 13.55 4.38 10.89
N CYS A 328 13.00 3.78 11.94
CA CYS A 328 13.29 2.41 12.34
C CYS A 328 12.43 1.45 11.53
N PHE A 329 13.04 0.31 11.17
CA PHE A 329 12.46 -0.69 10.27
C PHE A 329 12.22 -0.24 8.82
N GLU A 330 12.70 0.94 8.44
CA GLU A 330 12.77 1.40 7.05
C GLU A 330 14.22 1.34 6.54
N GLU A 331 14.38 0.93 5.28
CA GLU A 331 15.68 0.91 4.62
C GLU A 331 16.14 2.34 4.31
N GLN A 332 17.26 2.76 4.90
CA GLN A 332 17.89 4.04 4.64
C GLN A 332 19.08 3.82 3.71
N ILE A 333 19.08 4.49 2.56
CA ILE A 333 20.18 4.43 1.60
C ILE A 333 20.98 5.72 1.75
N LEU A 334 22.27 5.62 2.10
CA LEU A 334 23.18 6.76 2.13
C LEU A 334 24.25 6.62 1.04
N ASN A 335 24.31 7.61 0.16
CA ASN A 335 25.32 7.68 -0.89
C ASN A 335 26.72 8.00 -0.31
N PRO A 336 27.78 7.80 -1.10
CA PRO A 336 29.13 8.17 -0.69
C PRO A 336 29.25 9.63 -0.23
N GLY A 337 29.76 9.84 0.98
CA GLY A 337 29.94 11.16 1.58
C GLY A 337 28.66 11.85 2.06
N GLU A 338 27.49 11.24 1.86
CA GLU A 338 26.20 11.83 2.22
C GLU A 338 25.99 11.84 3.74
N GLN A 339 25.40 12.93 4.23
CA GLN A 339 25.02 13.12 5.61
C GLN A 339 23.55 13.55 5.69
N VAL A 340 22.76 12.86 6.51
CA VAL A 340 21.32 13.09 6.67
C VAL A 340 20.98 13.16 8.15
N ASP A 341 20.08 14.07 8.49
CA ASP A 341 19.50 14.17 9.83
C ASP A 341 18.15 13.44 9.87
N LEU A 342 18.06 12.46 10.77
CA LEU A 342 16.93 11.56 10.95
C LEU A 342 16.11 12.01 12.18
N PRO A 343 14.89 12.51 12.00
CA PRO A 343 14.02 12.94 13.10
C PRO A 343 13.38 11.74 13.81
N VAL A 344 13.18 11.89 15.12
CA VAL A 344 12.40 10.98 15.99
C VAL A 344 11.39 11.81 16.75
N PHE A 345 10.10 11.62 16.44
CA PHE A 345 9.01 12.31 17.10
C PHE A 345 8.28 11.36 18.06
N PHE A 346 8.17 11.74 19.34
CA PHE A 346 7.63 10.89 20.38
C PHE A 346 6.93 11.68 21.50
N TYR A 347 6.20 11.00 22.36
CA TYR A 347 5.67 11.52 23.61
C TYR A 347 5.65 10.44 24.69
N ILE A 348 5.57 10.87 25.95
CA ILE A 348 5.37 10.00 27.10
C ILE A 348 3.92 10.17 27.54
N ASP A 349 3.16 9.08 27.71
CA ASP A 349 1.77 9.15 28.15
C ASP A 349 1.68 9.76 29.57
N PRO A 350 0.74 10.69 29.86
CA PRO A 350 0.54 11.24 31.21
C PRO A 350 0.31 10.17 32.28
N ASP A 351 -0.22 8.99 31.92
CA ASP A 351 -0.40 7.87 32.86
C ASP A 351 0.92 7.36 33.46
N TYR A 352 2.06 7.69 32.83
CA TYR A 352 3.40 7.45 33.38
C TYR A 352 3.60 8.07 34.76
N ALA A 353 2.98 9.23 35.02
CA ALA A 353 3.07 9.91 36.31
C ALA A 353 2.21 9.24 37.39
N ASN A 354 1.18 8.49 36.99
CA ASN A 354 0.21 7.89 37.90
C ASN A 354 0.58 6.46 38.32
N ASP A 355 1.54 5.82 37.63
CA ASP A 355 1.97 4.44 37.90
C ASP A 355 2.94 4.37 39.10
N PRO A 356 2.57 3.70 40.22
CA PRO A 356 3.43 3.56 41.38
C PRO A 356 4.74 2.83 41.10
N ALA A 357 4.76 1.90 40.13
CA ALA A 357 5.97 1.15 39.79
C ALA A 357 7.02 2.03 39.09
N LEU A 358 6.59 3.18 38.56
CA LEU A 358 7.43 4.12 37.84
C LEU A 358 7.76 5.37 38.65
N GLU A 359 7.34 5.49 39.91
CA GLU A 359 7.49 6.70 40.73
C GLU A 359 8.93 7.26 40.76
N TYR A 360 9.94 6.40 40.84
CA TYR A 360 11.36 6.78 40.92
C TYR A 360 12.11 6.67 39.58
N LEU A 361 11.37 6.47 38.49
CA LEU A 361 11.92 6.24 37.16
C LEU A 361 11.90 7.54 36.34
N ASP A 362 12.90 8.39 36.55
CA ASP A 362 12.98 9.66 35.83
C ASP A 362 13.98 9.63 34.67
N ASN A 363 14.62 8.49 34.43
CA ASN A 363 15.65 8.32 33.41
C ASN A 363 15.25 7.24 32.41
N ILE A 364 15.11 7.64 31.15
CA ILE A 364 14.81 6.75 30.04
C ILE A 364 15.97 6.84 29.06
N LEU A 365 16.56 5.70 28.70
CA LEU A 365 17.57 5.59 27.65
C LEU A 365 16.92 5.03 26.39
N LEU A 366 16.94 5.82 25.32
CA LEU A 366 16.55 5.42 23.99
C LEU A 366 17.81 5.15 23.15
N SER A 367 18.08 3.88 22.90
CA SER A 367 19.24 3.42 22.15
C SER A 367 18.82 2.98 20.75
N TYR A 368 19.48 3.53 19.72
CA TYR A 368 19.35 3.07 18.34
C TYR A 368 20.58 2.30 17.90
N THR A 369 20.37 1.20 17.19
CA THR A 369 21.44 0.45 16.54
C THR A 369 21.15 0.30 15.06
N PHE A 370 22.11 0.68 14.21
CA PHE A 370 22.03 0.48 12.76
C PHE A 370 22.70 -0.83 12.35
N PHE A 371 22.14 -1.49 11.34
CA PHE A 371 22.68 -2.70 10.74
C PHE A 371 22.74 -2.53 9.22
N GLU A 372 23.81 -3.04 8.59
CA GLU A 372 23.91 -3.10 7.13
C GLU A 372 22.95 -4.19 6.60
N ALA A 373 22.03 -3.81 5.73
CA ALA A 373 21.20 -4.76 4.98
C ALA A 373 22.05 -5.36 3.85
N LYS A 374 22.11 -6.71 3.75
CA LYS A 374 22.98 -7.39 2.77
C LYS A 374 22.65 -6.97 1.34
N SER A 375 23.70 -6.60 0.60
CA SER A 375 23.64 -6.00 -0.73
C SER A 375 23.87 -7.03 -1.86
N ASP A 376 22.86 -7.82 -2.21
CA ASP A 376 22.87 -8.57 -3.48
C ASP A 376 22.04 -7.85 -4.58
N LEU A 377 21.90 -6.53 -4.48
CA LEU A 377 21.39 -5.67 -5.54
C LEU A 377 22.51 -4.79 -6.09
N GLN A 378 23.00 -5.09 -7.29
CA GLN A 378 23.74 -4.13 -8.10
C GLN A 378 22.76 -3.08 -8.62
N LEU A 379 22.75 -1.90 -7.99
CA LEU A 379 22.03 -0.75 -8.51
C LEU A 379 22.88 -0.13 -9.65
N PRO A 380 22.28 0.21 -10.81
CA PRO A 380 23.00 0.86 -11.88
C PRO A 380 23.51 2.24 -11.42
N SER A 381 24.74 2.57 -11.81
CA SER A 381 25.37 3.84 -11.47
C SER A 381 24.55 5.02 -12.04
N PRO A 382 24.24 6.06 -11.25
CA PRO A 382 23.53 7.25 -11.72
C PRO A 382 24.33 8.07 -12.76
N PHE A 383 25.59 7.72 -13.02
CA PHE A 383 26.46 8.34 -14.02
C PHE A 383 26.67 7.49 -15.29
N ASP A 384 25.94 6.38 -15.47
CA ASP A 384 26.00 5.59 -16.70
C ASP A 384 25.42 6.40 -17.88
N PRO A 385 26.24 6.74 -18.91
CA PRO A 385 25.78 7.52 -20.05
C PRO A 385 24.71 6.80 -20.90
N ASN A 386 24.54 5.47 -20.74
CA ASN A 386 23.50 4.70 -21.42
C ASN A 386 22.13 4.77 -20.73
N ASN A 387 22.06 5.28 -19.49
CA ASN A 387 20.83 5.30 -18.68
C ASN A 387 20.16 6.68 -18.60
N ARG A 388 20.62 7.66 -19.41
CA ARG A 388 19.98 8.98 -19.50
C ARG A 388 19.04 9.00 -20.72
N PRO A 389 17.75 9.33 -20.56
CA PRO A 389 16.86 9.51 -21.70
C PRO A 389 17.41 10.64 -22.60
N SER A 390 17.51 10.37 -23.89
CA SER A 390 18.03 11.33 -24.87
C SER A 390 17.04 12.49 -25.04
N VAL A 391 17.30 13.60 -24.35
CA VAL A 391 16.58 14.84 -24.58
C VAL A 391 17.15 15.46 -25.85
N ALA A 392 16.39 15.43 -26.94
CA ALA A 392 16.72 16.16 -28.14
C ALA A 392 16.68 17.66 -27.84
N LEU A 393 17.83 18.33 -27.92
CA LEU A 393 17.92 19.78 -27.79
C LEU A 393 17.29 20.42 -29.04
N GLU A 394 16.14 21.09 -28.87
CA GLU A 394 15.58 21.96 -29.91
C GLU A 394 16.56 23.09 -30.21
N LYS A 395 16.86 23.28 -31.50
CA LYS A 395 17.75 24.35 -31.98
C LYS A 395 17.09 25.71 -31.74
N PRO A 396 17.85 26.74 -31.32
CA PRO A 396 17.31 28.08 -31.14
C PRO A 396 16.83 28.67 -32.47
N SER A 397 15.63 29.25 -32.45
CA SER A 397 15.01 29.94 -33.57
C SER A 397 15.86 31.13 -34.02
N LYS A 398 16.02 31.24 -35.34
CA LYS A 398 16.75 32.35 -35.98
C LYS A 398 16.03 33.69 -35.74
N SER A 399 16.86 34.70 -35.55
CA SER A 399 16.59 36.13 -35.42
C SER A 399 15.58 36.71 -36.43
N ALA A 400 14.73 37.62 -35.96
CA ALA A 400 14.03 38.61 -36.78
C ALA A 400 14.78 39.95 -36.75
N PRO A 401 14.72 40.77 -37.82
CA PRO A 401 15.68 41.84 -38.08
C PRO A 401 15.24 43.21 -37.54
N SER A 402 16.23 44.02 -37.17
CA SER A 402 16.22 45.48 -37.32
C SER A 402 17.65 45.98 -37.43
#